data_AF-A0A1S1PD90-F1
#
_entry.id   AF-A0A1S1PD90-F1
#
_cell.length_a   1.000
_cell.length_b   1.000
_cell.length_c   1.000
_cell.angle_alpha   90.00
_cell.angle_beta   90.00
_cell.angle_gamma   90.00
#
_symmetry.space_group_name_H-M   'P 1'
#
loop_
_entity.id
_entity.type
_entity.pdbx_description
1 polymer ?
#
loop_
_entity_poly.entity_id
_entity_poly.type
_entity_poly.pdbx_seq_one_letter_code
_entity_poly.pdbx_strand_id
1 'polypeptide(L)'
;MRRGAGRDPGTVPQMWRHYTTLDQKGQETADLRAEHAALILFAMHQQSQTRLMHTVGVGLGAAVRRLRESEKFSADAVDRRFEAAATATSLSEASYHLRGLVRQLRGLPQPLDYTELYWDLVAWQDPDRIGQVRRRWGSQYFPGRDRKTDTAASTAS
;
A
#
# COMPACT_ATOMS: atom_id res chain seq x y z
N MET A 1 1.38 1.11 18.01
CA MET A 1 1.82 1.06 16.61
C MET A 1 2.34 2.40 16.08
N ARG A 2 1.63 3.55 16.17
CA ARG A 2 2.16 4.84 15.66
C ARG A 2 3.55 5.24 16.18
N ARG A 3 3.90 4.88 17.43
CA ARG A 3 5.24 5.14 18.02
C ARG A 3 6.39 4.37 17.36
N GLY A 4 6.09 3.39 16.49
CA GLY A 4 7.09 2.70 15.69
C GLY A 4 7.50 3.44 14.42
N ALA A 5 6.78 4.50 14.01
CA ALA A 5 7.17 5.25 12.83
C ALA A 5 8.59 5.83 12.99
N GLY A 6 9.49 5.44 12.08
CA GLY A 6 10.91 5.86 12.12
C GLY A 6 11.76 5.13 13.15
N ARG A 7 11.30 3.96 13.64
CA ARG A 7 12.06 3.05 14.50
C ARG A 7 12.31 1.75 13.76
N ASP A 8 13.33 1.02 14.19
CA ASP A 8 13.65 -0.26 13.58
C ASP A 8 12.62 -1.33 14.01
N PRO A 9 12.30 -2.30 13.15
CA PRO A 9 11.42 -3.41 13.49
C PRO A 9 11.88 -4.14 14.75
N GLY A 10 10.93 -4.61 15.57
CA GLY A 10 11.26 -5.30 16.82
C GLY A 10 11.83 -4.41 17.95
N THR A 11 12.21 -3.15 17.71
CA THR A 11 12.81 -2.29 18.77
C THR A 11 11.79 -1.55 19.65
N VAL A 12 10.50 -1.63 19.33
CA VAL A 12 9.42 -0.91 20.03
C VAL A 12 8.55 -1.90 20.82
N PRO A 13 8.74 -2.02 22.16
CA PRO A 13 8.06 -3.05 22.96
C PRO A 13 6.53 -3.02 22.87
N GLN A 14 5.94 -1.84 22.72
CA GLN A 14 4.48 -1.70 22.59
C GLN A 14 3.92 -2.27 21.28
N MET A 15 4.79 -2.64 20.32
CA MET A 15 4.43 -3.32 19.08
C MET A 15 4.56 -4.83 19.14
N TRP A 16 5.32 -5.41 20.08
CA TRP A 16 5.62 -6.84 20.11
C TRP A 16 4.38 -7.75 20.06
N ARG A 17 3.35 -7.42 20.83
CA ARG A 17 2.09 -8.18 20.84
C ARG A 17 1.32 -8.19 19.50
N HIS A 18 1.69 -7.32 18.57
CA HIS A 18 1.05 -7.21 17.25
C HIS A 18 1.86 -7.88 16.16
N TYR A 19 3.14 -8.19 16.42
CA TYR A 19 3.95 -8.93 15.46
C TYR A 19 3.61 -10.40 15.52
N THR A 20 3.58 -11.02 14.35
CA THR A 20 3.45 -12.46 14.15
C THR A 20 4.73 -13.07 13.59
N THR A 21 5.66 -12.25 13.11
CA THR A 21 6.88 -12.70 12.41
C THR A 21 8.17 -12.41 13.19
N LEU A 22 8.08 -12.22 14.50
CA LEU A 22 9.27 -12.13 15.36
C LEU A 22 10.04 -13.46 15.32
N ASP A 23 11.35 -13.38 15.14
CA ASP A 23 12.24 -14.54 15.16
C ASP A 23 12.82 -14.77 16.56
N GLN A 24 12.82 -16.04 17.02
CA GLN A 24 13.35 -16.43 18.32
C GLN A 24 14.87 -16.21 18.43
N LYS A 25 15.59 -16.22 17.31
CA LYS A 25 17.03 -15.90 17.27
C LYS A 25 17.30 -14.39 17.21
N GLY A 26 16.25 -13.56 17.29
CA GLY A 26 16.34 -12.11 17.28
C GLY A 26 16.77 -11.51 15.94
N GLN A 27 16.66 -12.25 14.84
CA GLN A 27 17.06 -11.73 13.53
C GLN A 27 16.01 -10.79 12.95
N GLU A 28 16.47 -9.72 12.30
CA GLU A 28 15.59 -8.84 11.52
C GLU A 28 15.30 -9.47 10.15
N THR A 29 14.22 -10.24 10.08
CA THR A 29 13.78 -10.90 8.85
C THR A 29 13.10 -9.93 7.87
N ALA A 30 13.03 -10.31 6.60
CA ALA A 30 12.27 -9.55 5.59
C ALA A 30 10.79 -9.45 5.97
N ASP A 31 10.23 -10.52 6.53
CA ASP A 31 8.87 -10.56 7.07
C ASP A 31 8.67 -9.55 8.20
N LEU A 32 9.58 -9.49 9.18
CA LEU A 32 9.47 -8.55 10.30
C LEU A 32 9.55 -7.09 9.83
N ARG A 33 10.44 -6.80 8.88
CA ARG A 33 10.53 -5.46 8.24
C ARG A 33 9.23 -5.07 7.55
N ALA A 34 8.65 -5.97 6.76
CA ALA A 34 7.40 -5.74 6.05
C ALA A 34 6.20 -5.62 6.99
N GLU A 35 6.10 -6.49 7.99
CA GLU A 35 5.03 -6.50 9.00
C GLU A 35 5.05 -5.19 9.79
N HIS A 36 6.24 -4.74 10.21
CA HIS A 36 6.42 -3.45 10.88
C HIS A 36 5.88 -2.27 10.05
N ALA A 37 6.28 -2.20 8.78
CA ALA A 37 5.81 -1.15 7.88
C ALA A 37 4.28 -1.20 7.68
N ALA A 38 3.73 -2.39 7.40
CA ALA A 38 2.29 -2.59 7.19
C ALA A 38 1.48 -2.20 8.44
N LEU A 39 1.89 -2.62 9.64
CA LEU A 39 1.23 -2.29 10.90
C LEU A 39 1.26 -0.78 11.20
N ILE A 40 2.35 -0.09 10.89
CA ILE A 40 2.43 1.37 11.05
C ILE A 40 1.49 2.06 10.08
N LEU A 41 1.49 1.66 8.81
CA LEU A 41 0.61 2.22 7.80
C LEU A 41 -0.86 1.98 8.18
N PHE A 42 -1.23 0.77 8.61
CA PHE A 42 -2.57 0.45 9.09
C PHE A 42 -2.97 1.31 10.29
N ALA A 43 -2.11 1.38 11.32
CA ALA A 43 -2.40 2.18 12.51
C ALA A 43 -2.57 3.67 12.20
N MET A 44 -1.86 4.19 11.20
CA MET A 44 -2.03 5.55 10.73
C MET A 44 -3.36 5.75 10.01
N HIS A 45 -3.76 4.79 9.18
CA HIS A 45 -5.02 4.81 8.44
C HIS A 45 -6.22 4.71 9.37
N GLN A 46 -6.19 3.75 10.31
CA GLN A 46 -7.27 3.46 11.25
C GLN A 46 -7.49 4.57 12.30
N GLN A 47 -6.50 5.45 12.50
CA GLN A 47 -6.59 6.49 13.51
C GLN A 47 -7.80 7.42 13.25
N SER A 48 -8.65 7.56 14.27
CA SER A 48 -9.86 8.38 14.24
C SER A 48 -10.89 7.93 13.19
N GLN A 49 -10.81 6.69 12.72
CA GLN A 49 -11.81 6.07 11.84
C GLN A 49 -12.75 5.19 12.67
N THR A 50 -14.05 5.35 12.44
CA THR A 50 -15.10 4.53 13.09
C THR A 50 -15.31 3.18 12.41
N ARG A 51 -14.94 3.07 11.13
CA ARG A 51 -14.97 1.82 10.36
C ARG A 51 -13.57 1.23 10.20
N LEU A 52 -13.49 -0.09 9.97
CA LEU A 52 -12.24 -0.78 9.70
C LEU A 52 -11.64 -0.33 8.36
N MET A 53 -10.38 0.07 8.34
CA MET A 53 -9.65 0.50 7.14
C MET A 53 -8.91 -0.64 6.45
N HIS A 54 -8.88 -1.82 7.08
CA HIS A 54 -8.47 -3.05 6.43
C HIS A 54 -9.68 -3.69 5.75
N THR A 55 -9.57 -4.01 4.46
CA THR A 55 -10.59 -4.78 3.74
C THR A 55 -9.91 -5.66 2.70
N VAL A 56 -10.14 -6.97 2.81
CA VAL A 56 -9.57 -7.96 1.89
C VAL A 56 -9.98 -7.67 0.45
N GLY A 57 -9.04 -7.78 -0.49
CA GLY A 57 -9.27 -7.62 -1.93
C GLY A 57 -9.24 -6.18 -2.44
N VAL A 58 -9.04 -5.18 -1.56
CA VAL A 58 -8.84 -3.78 -1.97
C VAL A 58 -7.35 -3.48 -2.06
N GLY A 59 -6.70 -3.94 -3.13
CA GLY A 59 -5.27 -3.74 -3.36
C GLY A 59 -4.87 -2.25 -3.47
N LEU A 60 -3.56 -1.97 -3.29
CA LEU A 60 -3.05 -0.60 -3.22
C LEU A 60 -3.39 0.23 -4.46
N GLY A 61 -3.16 -0.31 -5.66
CA GLY A 61 -3.45 0.44 -6.89
C GLY A 61 -4.93 0.78 -7.02
N ALA A 62 -5.83 -0.11 -6.58
CA ALA A 62 -7.27 0.14 -6.63
C ALA A 62 -7.68 1.23 -5.62
N ALA A 63 -7.13 1.19 -4.40
CA ALA A 63 -7.38 2.19 -3.38
C ALA A 63 -6.89 3.59 -3.80
N VAL A 64 -5.67 3.69 -4.36
CA VAL A 64 -5.10 4.96 -4.80
C VAL A 64 -5.80 5.47 -6.07
N ARG A 65 -6.29 4.59 -6.94
CA ARG A 65 -7.14 5.01 -8.07
C ARG A 65 -8.43 5.66 -7.60
N ARG A 66 -9.11 5.07 -6.60
CA ARG A 66 -10.29 5.71 -5.99
C ARG A 66 -9.98 7.07 -5.39
N LEU A 67 -8.80 7.21 -4.78
CA LEU A 67 -8.31 8.50 -4.29
C LEU A 67 -8.16 9.52 -5.42
N ARG A 68 -7.53 9.12 -6.53
CA ARG A 68 -7.36 9.93 -7.76
C ARG A 68 -8.70 10.35 -8.36
N GLU A 69 -9.66 9.44 -8.45
CA GLU A 69 -11.00 9.65 -9.01
C GLU A 69 -11.91 10.51 -8.10
N SER A 70 -11.57 10.67 -6.82
CA SER A 70 -12.42 11.38 -5.85
C SER A 70 -12.40 12.90 -5.97
N GLU A 71 -11.46 13.47 -6.75
CA GLU A 71 -11.21 14.90 -6.91
C GLU A 71 -10.90 15.68 -5.62
N LYS A 72 -10.88 15.02 -4.45
CA LYS A 72 -10.48 15.60 -3.16
C LYS A 72 -9.01 16.04 -3.15
N PHE A 73 -8.20 15.45 -4.01
CA PHE A 73 -6.79 15.77 -4.21
C PHE A 73 -6.52 15.92 -5.70
N SER A 74 -5.53 16.75 -6.07
CA SER A 74 -5.07 16.86 -7.45
C SER A 74 -4.63 15.50 -7.98
N ALA A 75 -5.19 15.08 -9.13
CA ALA A 75 -4.85 13.83 -9.79
C ALA A 75 -3.34 13.71 -10.03
N ASP A 76 -2.71 14.73 -10.59
CA ASP A 76 -1.26 14.77 -10.82
C ASP A 76 -0.46 14.61 -9.52
N ALA A 77 -0.95 15.16 -8.41
CA ALA A 77 -0.30 15.04 -7.11
C ALA A 77 -0.44 13.64 -6.50
N VAL A 78 -1.51 12.91 -6.83
CA VAL A 78 -1.69 11.50 -6.48
C VAL A 78 -0.81 10.64 -7.39
N ASP A 79 -0.82 10.89 -8.70
CA ASP A 79 -0.02 10.20 -9.72
C ASP A 79 1.48 10.25 -9.35
N ARG A 80 2.04 11.45 -9.09
CA ARG A 80 3.46 11.59 -8.69
C ARG A 80 3.83 10.81 -7.43
N ARG A 81 2.92 10.73 -6.44
CA ARG A 81 3.20 10.00 -5.19
C ARG A 81 3.12 8.49 -5.38
N PHE A 82 2.17 8.04 -6.20
CA PHE A 82 2.04 6.65 -6.56
C PHE A 82 3.25 6.18 -7.37
N GLU A 83 3.68 6.98 -8.35
CA GLU A 83 4.90 6.73 -9.12
C GLU A 83 6.13 6.65 -8.21
N ALA A 84 6.32 7.61 -7.30
CA ALA A 84 7.44 7.58 -6.36
C ALA A 84 7.43 6.33 -5.46
N ALA A 85 6.25 5.90 -5.00
CA ALA A 85 6.13 4.63 -4.26
C ALA A 85 6.46 3.42 -5.14
N ALA A 86 6.01 3.42 -6.40
CA ALA A 86 6.23 2.33 -7.33
C ALA A 86 7.70 2.21 -7.77
N THR A 87 8.42 3.33 -7.91
CA THR A 87 9.82 3.36 -8.35
C THR A 87 10.82 3.27 -7.20
N ALA A 88 10.36 3.31 -5.95
CA ALA A 88 11.21 3.19 -4.77
C ALA A 88 12.13 1.97 -4.87
N THR A 89 13.40 2.18 -4.51
CA THR A 89 14.50 1.21 -4.63
C THR A 89 14.74 0.43 -3.34
N SER A 90 14.14 0.89 -2.23
CA SER A 90 14.24 0.25 -0.93
C SER A 90 12.87 0.20 -0.24
N LEU A 91 12.74 -0.74 0.70
CA LEU A 91 11.54 -0.85 1.55
C LEU A 91 11.29 0.45 2.35
N SER A 92 12.34 1.08 2.86
CA SER A 92 12.25 2.31 3.66
C SER A 92 11.71 3.48 2.82
N GLU A 93 12.20 3.63 1.59
CA GLU A 93 11.72 4.62 0.64
C GLU A 93 10.27 4.34 0.23
N ALA A 94 9.93 3.10 -0.12
CA ALA A 94 8.57 2.69 -0.44
C ALA A 94 7.61 3.00 0.73
N SER A 95 7.99 2.62 1.96
CA SER A 95 7.22 2.89 3.18
C SER A 95 7.03 4.39 3.45
N TYR A 96 8.01 5.22 3.10
CA TYR A 96 7.91 6.68 3.20
C TYR A 96 6.84 7.24 2.26
N HIS A 97 6.86 6.86 0.98
CA HIS A 97 5.88 7.32 0.00
C HIS A 97 4.47 6.77 0.30
N LEU A 98 4.36 5.49 0.67
CA LEU A 98 3.12 4.86 1.10
C LEU A 98 2.49 5.58 2.30
N ARG A 99 3.31 6.08 3.23
CA ARG A 99 2.82 6.87 4.36
C ARG A 99 2.09 8.14 3.90
N GLY A 100 2.59 8.78 2.84
CA GLY A 100 1.93 9.93 2.21
C GLY A 100 0.58 9.56 1.62
N LEU A 101 0.51 8.48 0.84
CA LEU A 101 -0.72 7.96 0.24
C LEU A 101 -1.75 7.55 1.29
N VAL A 102 -1.35 6.81 2.32
CA VAL A 102 -2.23 6.37 3.40
C VAL A 102 -2.83 7.55 4.18
N ARG A 103 -2.09 8.66 4.34
CA ARG A 103 -2.66 9.88 4.93
C ARG A 103 -3.78 10.47 4.07
N GLN A 104 -3.66 10.40 2.75
CA GLN A 104 -4.69 10.87 1.82
C GLN A 104 -5.89 9.92 1.81
N LEU A 105 -5.67 8.59 1.80
CA LEU A 105 -6.70 7.56 1.96
C LEU A 105 -7.44 7.70 3.30
N ARG A 106 -6.79 8.14 4.37
CA ARG A 106 -7.50 8.44 5.62
C ARG A 106 -8.46 9.63 5.47
N GLY A 107 -8.10 10.61 4.65
CA GLY A 107 -8.93 11.79 4.40
C GLY A 107 -10.17 11.48 3.55
N LEU A 108 -10.08 10.52 2.64
CA LEU A 108 -11.19 9.94 1.91
C LEU A 108 -11.24 8.46 2.31
N PRO A 109 -12.01 8.05 3.34
CA PRO A 109 -11.79 6.86 4.21
C PRO A 109 -11.75 5.49 3.49
N GLN A 110 -11.03 5.38 2.40
CA GLN A 110 -10.99 4.35 1.40
C GLN A 110 -10.14 3.21 1.95
N PRO A 111 -10.71 2.02 2.19
CA PRO A 111 -9.98 0.93 2.79
C PRO A 111 -8.87 0.40 1.88
N LEU A 112 -7.97 -0.37 2.47
CA LEU A 112 -6.82 -1.02 1.83
C LEU A 112 -6.64 -2.43 2.40
N ASP A 113 -6.30 -3.38 1.54
CA ASP A 113 -5.88 -4.71 1.96
C ASP A 113 -4.44 -4.66 2.49
N TYR A 114 -4.32 -4.48 3.81
CA TYR A 114 -3.02 -4.49 4.50
C TYR A 114 -2.32 -5.85 4.52
N THR A 115 -3.04 -6.95 4.29
CA THR A 115 -2.44 -8.28 4.17
C THR A 115 -1.80 -8.42 2.80
N GLU A 116 -2.48 -7.99 1.73
CA GLU A 116 -1.89 -7.90 0.40
C GLU A 116 -0.67 -6.97 0.40
N LEU A 117 -0.78 -5.80 1.03
CA LEU A 117 0.32 -4.85 1.15
C LEU A 117 1.51 -5.43 1.92
N TYR A 118 1.27 -6.19 3.00
CA TYR A 118 2.35 -6.87 3.72
C TYR A 118 3.14 -7.80 2.79
N TRP A 119 2.47 -8.64 2.02
CA TRP A 119 3.13 -9.54 1.06
C TRP A 119 3.83 -8.79 -0.07
N ASP A 120 3.26 -7.68 -0.53
CA ASP A 120 3.93 -6.77 -1.46
C ASP A 120 5.25 -6.25 -0.88
N LEU A 121 5.27 -5.85 0.39
CA LEU A 121 6.45 -5.32 1.08
C LEU A 121 7.49 -6.41 1.40
N VAL A 122 7.06 -7.65 1.62
CA VAL A 122 7.99 -8.80 1.66
C VAL A 122 8.66 -8.99 0.30
N ALA A 123 7.86 -9.07 -0.77
CA ALA A 123 8.36 -9.23 -2.13
C ALA A 123 9.19 -8.03 -2.62
N TRP A 124 8.96 -6.83 -2.08
CA TRP A 124 9.71 -5.62 -2.41
C TRP A 124 11.20 -5.70 -2.05
N GLN A 125 11.53 -6.56 -1.09
CA GLN A 125 12.90 -6.75 -0.61
C GLN A 125 13.70 -7.74 -1.46
N ASP A 126 13.05 -8.34 -2.47
CA ASP A 126 13.62 -9.30 -3.40
C ASP A 126 13.63 -8.70 -4.83
N PRO A 127 14.81 -8.44 -5.41
CA PRO A 127 14.94 -7.88 -6.76
C PRO A 127 14.23 -8.68 -7.86
N ASP A 128 14.08 -10.01 -7.70
CA ASP A 128 13.43 -10.87 -8.68
C ASP A 128 11.90 -10.80 -8.60
N ARG A 129 11.37 -10.34 -7.46
CA ARG A 129 9.92 -10.30 -7.19
C ARG A 129 9.32 -8.91 -7.25
N ILE A 130 10.09 -7.85 -6.99
CA ILE A 130 9.59 -6.45 -7.01
C ILE A 130 8.91 -6.08 -8.33
N GLY A 131 9.39 -6.62 -9.46
CA GLY A 131 8.77 -6.39 -10.77
C GLY A 131 7.33 -6.89 -10.85
N GLN A 132 6.99 -7.99 -10.16
CA GLN A 132 5.63 -8.54 -10.10
C GLN A 132 4.71 -7.62 -9.31
N VAL A 133 5.19 -7.10 -8.19
CA VAL A 133 4.44 -6.13 -7.37
C VAL A 133 4.12 -4.88 -8.18
N ARG A 134 5.13 -4.29 -8.84
CA ARG A 134 4.95 -3.08 -9.68
C ARG A 134 3.90 -3.29 -10.76
N ARG A 135 3.92 -4.44 -11.45
CA ARG A 135 2.90 -4.78 -12.45
C ARG A 135 1.50 -4.90 -11.85
N ARG A 136 1.37 -5.56 -10.69
CA ARG A 136 0.09 -5.67 -9.99
C ARG A 136 -0.46 -4.31 -9.59
N TRP A 137 0.35 -3.49 -8.90
CA TRP A 137 -0.02 -2.12 -8.52
C TRP A 137 -0.44 -1.29 -9.75
N GLY A 138 0.37 -1.33 -10.80
CA GLY A 138 0.08 -0.66 -12.07
C GLY A 138 -1.24 -1.10 -12.70
N SER A 139 -1.51 -2.41 -12.77
CA SER A 139 -2.77 -2.93 -13.34
C SER A 139 -4.02 -2.54 -12.54
N GLN A 140 -3.90 -2.42 -11.21
CA GLN A 140 -5.00 -2.01 -10.34
C GLN A 140 -5.25 -0.49 -10.43
N TYR A 141 -4.18 0.28 -10.65
CA TYR A 141 -4.21 1.75 -10.75
C TYR A 141 -4.60 2.26 -12.13
N PHE A 142 -4.18 1.56 -13.19
CA PHE A 142 -4.55 1.80 -14.58
C PHE A 142 -5.24 0.54 -15.13
N PRO A 143 -6.49 0.25 -14.74
CA PRO A 143 -7.23 -0.84 -15.36
C PRO A 143 -7.31 -0.55 -16.87
N GLY A 144 -6.93 -1.52 -17.70
CA GLY A 144 -6.82 -1.35 -19.15
C GLY A 144 -8.03 -0.62 -19.75
N ARG A 145 -7.77 0.29 -20.70
CA ARG A 145 -8.81 1.05 -21.43
C ARG A 145 -9.70 0.17 -22.33
N ASP A 146 -9.41 -1.12 -22.46
CA ASP A 146 -9.96 -1.98 -23.50
C ASP A 146 -11.23 -2.73 -23.08
N ARG A 147 -12.31 -1.98 -22.82
CA ARG A 147 -13.69 -2.51 -22.96
C ARG A 147 -14.79 -1.48 -23.14
N LYS A 148 -14.48 -0.21 -23.39
CA LYS A 148 -15.50 0.82 -23.66
C LYS A 148 -15.51 1.34 -25.09
N THR A 149 -14.56 0.94 -25.94
CA THR A 149 -14.47 1.40 -27.33
C THR A 149 -15.03 0.42 -28.36
N ASP A 150 -15.16 -0.88 -28.06
CA ASP A 150 -15.66 -1.85 -29.06
C ASP A 150 -17.20 -2.00 -29.08
N THR A 151 -17.92 -1.71 -27.99
CA THR A 151 -19.38 -1.80 -28.01
C THR A 151 -20.03 -0.65 -28.80
N ALA A 152 -19.37 0.50 -28.92
CA ALA A 152 -19.89 1.63 -29.70
C ALA A 152 -19.71 1.45 -31.23
N ALA A 153 -18.80 0.56 -31.66
CA ALA A 153 -18.56 0.28 -33.07
C ALA A 153 -19.41 -0.90 -33.62
N SER A 154 -19.96 -1.76 -32.76
CA SER A 154 -20.73 -2.94 -33.19
C SER A 154 -22.23 -2.71 -33.37
N THR A 155 -22.78 -1.55 -33.01
CA THR A 155 -24.20 -1.21 -33.25
C THR A 155 -24.43 -0.34 -34.50
N ALA A 156 -23.39 -0.14 -35.33
CA ALA A 156 -23.45 0.67 -36.54
C ALA A 156 -23.13 -0.13 -37.82
N SER A 157 -23.44 -1.43 -37.86
CA SER A 157 -23.35 -2.26 -39.07
C SER A 157 -24.61 -3.08 -39.27
#